data_AF-A0A378AY94-F1
#
_entry.id   AF-A0A378AY94-F1
#
_cell.length_a   1.000
_cell.length_b   1.000
_cell.length_c   1.000
_cell.angle_alpha   90.00
_cell.angle_beta   90.00
_cell.angle_gamma   90.00
#
_symmetry.space_group_name_H-M   'P 1'
#
loop_
_entity.id
_entity.type
_entity.pdbx_description
1 polymer ?
#
loop_
_entity_poly.entity_id
_entity_poly.type
_entity_poly.pdbx_seq_one_letter_code
_entity_poly.pdbx_strand_id
1 'polypeptide(L)'
;MPVARHLLVASLSLFAAAAGAAQTHYAWVGTYNPNGEGLYRFTVDAKTGALRDKTLVSSLPNVAQLTVSRDGKTLYAASEVEKGVVQAWRIEKNAS
;
A
#
# COMPACT_ATOMS: atom_id res chain seq x y z
N MET A 1 8.06 -47.71 -27.91
CA MET A 1 8.07 -46.31 -27.44
C MET A 1 7.20 -46.19 -26.18
N PRO A 2 7.81 -46.05 -24.98
CA PRO A 2 7.14 -45.32 -23.91
C PRO A 2 8.15 -44.55 -23.05
N VAL A 3 8.65 -43.40 -23.52
CA VAL A 3 9.47 -42.50 -22.67
C VAL A 3 8.86 -41.09 -22.59
N ALA A 4 7.92 -40.76 -23.49
CA ALA A 4 7.29 -39.44 -23.56
C ALA A 4 6.27 -39.15 -22.45
N ARG A 5 5.92 -40.12 -21.59
CA ARG A 5 4.85 -39.96 -20.59
C ARG A 5 5.33 -39.47 -19.22
N HIS A 6 6.63 -39.52 -18.94
CA HIS A 6 7.18 -39.10 -17.63
C HIS A 6 7.68 -37.65 -17.59
N LEU A 7 7.98 -37.04 -18.74
CA LEU A 7 8.50 -35.67 -18.81
C LEU A 7 7.42 -34.58 -18.60
N LEU A 8 6.14 -34.90 -18.81
CA LEU A 8 5.05 -33.94 -18.65
C LEU A 8 4.72 -33.63 -17.18
N VAL A 9 5.01 -34.56 -16.26
CA VAL A 9 4.71 -34.40 -14.83
C VAL A 9 5.73 -33.48 -14.15
N ALA A 10 7.00 -33.48 -14.57
CA ALA A 10 8.04 -32.63 -14.01
C ALA A 10 7.87 -31.15 -14.38
N SER A 11 7.29 -30.84 -15.54
CA SER A 11 7.04 -29.46 -15.99
C SER A 11 5.88 -28.76 -15.26
N LEU A 12 4.93 -29.51 -14.68
CA LEU A 12 3.86 -28.90 -13.85
C LEU A 12 4.34 -28.53 -12.45
N SER A 13 5.44 -29.13 -11.96
CA SER A 13 5.94 -28.89 -10.60
C SER A 13 6.66 -27.56 -10.43
N LEU A 14 7.24 -26.98 -11.50
CA LEU A 14 7.96 -25.70 -11.42
C LEU A 14 7.04 -24.46 -11.45
N PHE A 15 5.77 -24.60 -11.83
CA PHE A 15 4.82 -23.47 -11.84
C PHE A 15 4.19 -23.17 -10.47
N ALA A 16 4.39 -24.02 -9.47
CA ALA A 16 3.75 -23.89 -8.15
C ALA A 16 4.54 -23.03 -7.14
N ALA A 17 5.80 -22.67 -7.42
CA ALA A 17 6.66 -21.95 -6.47
C ALA A 17 6.56 -20.41 -6.52
N ALA A 18 5.80 -19.85 -7.48
CA ALA A 18 5.48 -18.42 -7.51
C ALA A 18 4.19 -18.10 -6.73
N ALA A 19 3.89 -18.86 -5.68
CA ALA A 19 2.82 -18.52 -4.75
C ALA A 19 3.14 -17.14 -4.15
N GLY A 20 2.30 -16.16 -4.51
CA GLY A 20 2.59 -14.74 -4.47
C GLY A 20 3.21 -14.25 -3.17
N ALA A 21 4.25 -13.42 -3.30
CA ALA A 21 4.64 -12.53 -2.21
C ALA A 21 3.37 -11.80 -1.74
N ALA A 22 3.05 -11.95 -0.45
CA ALA A 22 1.86 -11.32 0.13
C ALA A 22 1.93 -9.81 -0.15
N GLN A 23 0.95 -9.30 -0.91
CA GLN A 23 0.90 -7.88 -1.23
C GLN A 23 0.73 -7.10 0.08
N THR A 24 1.68 -6.22 0.41
CA THR A 24 1.54 -5.35 1.57
C THR A 24 0.36 -4.40 1.34
N HIS A 25 -0.57 -4.37 2.29
CA HIS A 25 -1.68 -3.44 2.33
C HIS A 25 -1.32 -2.25 3.20
N TYR A 26 -1.57 -1.05 2.71
CA TYR A 26 -1.35 0.20 3.43
C TYR A 26 -2.67 0.84 3.85
N ALA A 27 -2.68 1.46 5.03
CA ALA A 27 -3.70 2.42 5.43
C ALA A 27 -3.07 3.82 5.47
N TRP A 28 -3.76 4.79 4.87
CA TRP A 28 -3.37 6.21 4.89
C TRP A 28 -4.31 6.96 5.82
N VAL A 29 -3.75 7.70 6.77
CA VAL A 29 -4.53 8.39 7.81
C VAL A 29 -4.13 9.86 7.80
N GLY A 30 -5.06 10.70 7.37
CA GLY A 30 -4.99 12.15 7.58
C GLY A 30 -5.42 12.51 8.99
N THR A 31 -4.86 13.59 9.53
CA THR A 31 -5.12 14.03 10.89
C THR A 31 -5.34 15.54 10.97
N TYR A 32 -6.03 15.98 12.02
CA TYR A 32 -6.14 17.39 12.40
C TYR A 32 -5.10 17.74 13.46
N ASN A 33 -4.45 18.88 13.28
CA ASN A 33 -3.55 19.43 14.28
C ASN A 33 -4.34 20.00 15.47
N PRO A 34 -3.75 20.03 16.69
CA PRO A 34 -2.40 19.57 17.03
C PRO A 34 -2.31 18.08 17.38
N ASN A 35 -3.43 17.33 17.33
CA ASN A 35 -3.48 15.94 17.82
C ASN A 35 -2.81 14.92 16.88
N GLY A 36 -2.61 15.28 15.61
CA GLY A 36 -1.76 14.54 14.69
C GLY A 36 -0.85 15.48 13.89
N GLU A 37 0.22 14.90 13.32
CA GLU A 37 1.28 15.67 12.65
C GLU A 37 1.01 15.92 11.15
N GLY A 38 -0.02 15.29 10.58
CA GLY A 38 -0.36 15.41 9.16
C GLY A 38 -0.85 14.09 8.55
N LEU A 39 -0.13 13.59 7.55
CA LEU A 39 -0.43 12.36 6.84
C LEU A 39 0.45 11.20 7.31
N TYR A 40 -0.16 10.15 7.84
CA TYR A 40 0.52 8.92 8.22
C TYR A 40 0.22 7.75 7.25
N ARG A 41 1.17 6.82 7.19
CA ARG A 41 1.04 5.48 6.58
C ARG A 41 1.17 4.43 7.67
N PHE A 42 0.39 3.37 7.56
CA PHE A 42 0.52 2.14 8.34
C PHE A 42 0.56 0.92 7.41
N THR A 43 1.20 -0.14 7.86
CA THR A 43 1.00 -1.49 7.32
C THR A 43 -0.23 -2.11 7.97
N VAL A 44 -1.03 -2.84 7.19
CA VAL A 44 -2.23 -3.54 7.68
C VAL A 44 -1.94 -5.03 7.77
N ASP A 45 -2.09 -5.60 8.97
CA ASP A 45 -2.04 -7.04 9.16
C ASP A 45 -3.22 -7.70 8.45
N ALA A 46 -2.94 -8.52 7.42
CA ALA A 46 -3.97 -9.10 6.57
C ALA A 46 -4.92 -10.09 7.29
N LYS A 47 -4.55 -10.59 8.48
CA LYS A 47 -5.37 -11.54 9.25
C LYS A 47 -6.24 -10.86 10.29
N THR A 48 -5.70 -9.83 10.95
CA THR A 48 -6.29 -9.21 12.14
C THR A 48 -6.80 -7.80 11.88
N GLY A 49 -6.38 -7.16 10.78
CA GLY A 49 -6.64 -5.75 10.50
C GLY A 49 -5.84 -4.77 11.37
N ALA A 50 -4.94 -5.27 12.23
CA ALA A 50 -4.12 -4.42 13.08
C ALA A 50 -3.20 -3.50 12.25
N LEU A 51 -3.13 -2.22 12.65
CA LEU A 51 -2.23 -1.25 12.04
C LEU A 51 -0.85 -1.31 12.71
N ARG A 52 0.22 -1.36 11.91
CA ARG A 52 1.61 -1.35 12.37
C ARG A 52 2.44 -0.34 11.58
N ASP A 53 3.69 -0.16 11.99
CA ASP A 53 4.71 0.60 11.25
C ASP A 53 4.29 2.03 10.90
N LYS A 54 3.76 2.76 11.90
CA LYS A 54 3.34 4.16 11.75
C LYS A 54 4.49 5.00 11.18
N THR A 55 4.32 5.49 9.97
CA THR A 55 5.29 6.32 9.26
C THR A 55 4.67 7.67 8.95
N LEU A 56 5.35 8.78 9.28
CA LEU A 56 4.94 10.12 8.85
C LEU A 56 5.35 10.32 7.38
N VAL A 57 4.39 10.61 6.52
CA VAL A 57 4.58 10.77 5.07
C VAL A 57 4.75 12.24 4.71
N SER A 58 3.96 13.09 5.35
CA SER A 58 3.99 14.54 5.16
C SER A 58 3.49 15.24 6.42
N SER A 59 4.13 16.34 6.77
CA SER A 59 3.68 17.26 7.83
C SER A 59 2.65 18.28 7.31
N LEU A 60 1.96 17.99 6.20
CA LEU A 60 0.88 18.83 5.68
C LEU A 60 -0.23 18.93 6.75
N PRO A 61 -0.65 20.14 7.15
CA PRO A 61 -1.59 20.28 8.25
C PRO A 61 -3.02 19.91 7.85
N ASN A 62 -3.82 19.50 8.83
CA ASN A 62 -5.26 19.26 8.70
C ASN A 62 -5.63 18.47 7.43
N VAL A 63 -5.05 17.30 7.25
CA VAL A 63 -5.35 16.43 6.10
C VAL A 63 -6.73 15.81 6.28
N ALA A 64 -7.74 16.46 5.72
CA ALA A 64 -9.15 16.14 5.97
C ALA A 64 -9.75 15.15 4.97
N GLN A 65 -9.19 15.09 3.75
CA GLN A 65 -9.69 14.26 2.66
C GLN A 65 -8.54 13.59 1.94
N LEU A 66 -8.73 12.30 1.63
CA LEU A 66 -7.77 11.48 0.90
C LEU A 66 -8.47 10.65 -0.15
N THR A 67 -7.81 10.41 -1.27
CA THR A 67 -8.23 9.40 -2.23
C THR A 67 -7.02 8.79 -2.94
N VAL A 68 -7.15 7.53 -3.35
CA VAL A 68 -6.13 6.84 -4.13
C VAL A 68 -6.61 6.74 -5.57
N SER A 69 -5.70 6.93 -6.52
CA SER A 69 -6.00 6.73 -7.94
C SER A 69 -6.51 5.31 -8.20
N ARG A 70 -7.32 5.14 -9.26
CA ARG A 70 -7.92 3.85 -9.61
C ARG A 70 -6.91 2.73 -9.79
N ASP A 71 -5.68 3.05 -10.23
CA ASP A 71 -4.60 2.08 -10.42
C ASP A 71 -3.77 1.82 -9.16
N GLY A 72 -4.10 2.47 -8.03
CA GLY A 72 -3.42 2.30 -6.76
C GLY A 72 -2.04 2.97 -6.66
N LYS A 73 -1.65 3.79 -7.65
CA LYS A 73 -0.26 4.30 -7.77
C LYS A 73 -0.07 5.73 -7.27
N THR A 74 -1.15 6.47 -7.05
CA THR A 74 -1.08 7.86 -6.59
C THR A 74 -2.02 8.09 -5.43
N LEU A 75 -1.52 8.62 -4.32
CA LEU A 75 -2.31 9.15 -3.22
C LEU A 75 -2.50 10.65 -3.42
N TYR A 76 -3.73 11.13 -3.31
CA TYR A 76 -4.08 12.54 -3.24
C TYR A 76 -4.58 12.87 -1.84
N ALA A 77 -4.14 14.00 -1.28
CA ALA A 77 -4.63 14.48 0.01
C ALA A 77 -4.86 15.99 -0.02
N ALA A 78 -5.95 16.44 0.59
CA ALA A 78 -6.32 17.85 0.71
C ALA A 78 -6.11 18.35 2.14
N SER A 79 -5.45 19.51 2.26
CA SER A 79 -5.29 20.24 3.52
C SER A 79 -6.44 21.21 3.72
N GLU A 80 -7.15 21.07 4.84
CA GLU A 80 -8.24 21.95 5.26
C GLU A 80 -7.69 23.09 6.12
N VAL A 81 -7.14 24.08 5.45
CA VAL A 81 -6.68 25.36 6.01
C VAL A 81 -7.07 26.50 5.06
N GLU A 82 -6.99 27.76 5.51
CA GLU A 82 -7.40 28.93 4.71
C GLU A 82 -6.73 29.00 3.33
N LYS A 83 -5.43 28.72 3.27
CA LYS A 83 -4.65 28.57 2.04
C LYS A 83 -4.36 27.09 1.76
N GLY A 84 -5.42 26.29 1.71
CA GLY A 84 -5.37 24.86 1.52
C GLY A 84 -4.69 24.46 0.20
N VAL A 85 -4.08 23.28 0.20
CA VAL A 85 -3.45 22.68 -0.98
C VAL A 85 -3.91 21.24 -1.14
N VAL A 86 -3.86 20.76 -2.39
CA VAL A 86 -3.92 19.33 -2.70
C VAL A 86 -2.52 18.88 -3.08
N GLN A 87 -2.04 17.84 -2.42
CA GLN A 87 -0.74 17.22 -2.73
C GLN A 87 -0.95 15.80 -3.26
N ALA A 88 0.00 15.34 -4.06
CA ALA A 88 -0.01 14.01 -4.66
C ALA A 88 1.33 13.30 -4.42
N TRP A 89 1.28 12.03 -4.05
CA TRP A 89 2.45 11.17 -3.86
C TRP A 89 2.33 9.91 -4.69
N ARG A 90 3.46 9.42 -5.22
CA ARG A 90 3.51 8.08 -5.78
C ARG A 90 3.57 7.03 -4.66
N ILE A 91 2.78 5.98 -4.82
CA ILE A 91 2.79 4.81 -3.95
C ILE A 91 3.72 3.78 -4.57
N GLU A 92 4.89 3.60 -3.96
CA GLU A 92 5.84 2.57 -4.38
C GLU A 92 5.55 1.24 -3.68
N LYS A 93 5.71 0.14 -4.41
CA LYS A 93 5.40 -1.21 -3.90
C LYS A 93 6.26 -1.63 -2.70
N ASN A 94 7.42 -0.99 -2.51
CA ASN A 94 8.44 -1.37 -1.52
C ASN A 94 8.94 -0.15 -0.72
N ALA A 95 8.10 0.86 -0.48
CA ALA A 95 8.52 2.00 0.31
C ALA A 95 8.88 1.54 1.74
N SER A 96 10.18 1.33 1.99
CA SER A 96 10.76 1.13 3.32
C SER A 96 10.40 2.31 4.20
#